data_AF-A0A151F9Y6-F1
#
_entry.id   AF-A0A151F9Y6-F1
#
_cell.length_a   1.000
_cell.length_b   1.000
_cell.length_c   1.000
_cell.angle_alpha   90.00
_cell.angle_beta   90.00
_cell.angle_gamma   90.00
#
_symmetry.space_group_name_H-M   'P 1'
#
loop_
_entity.id
_entity.type
_entity.pdbx_description
1 polymer ?
#
loop_
_entity_poly.entity_id
_entity_poly.type
_entity_poly.pdbx_seq_one_letter_code
_entity_poly.pdbx_strand_id
1 'polypeptide(L)'
;MISKFSDEELLELYHQGLTNREIAEKLGVSQPAVHYRIEKLGLTNNYHHDQDVNLQQVRILHGMGLTNVGIAVLLRTSVTVISGKMKELGLKNNYYKLRDLVIEGQSEVI
;
A
#
# COMPACT_ATOMS: atom_id res chain seq x y z
N MET A 1 -19.46 13.79 -26.37
CA MET A 1 -19.36 12.70 -25.37
C MET A 1 -19.14 13.38 -24.02
N ILE A 2 -20.09 13.30 -23.10
CA ILE A 2 -19.94 13.89 -21.76
C ILE A 2 -18.96 12.99 -21.00
N SER A 3 -17.88 13.56 -20.48
CA SER A 3 -16.95 12.84 -19.60
C SER A 3 -17.69 12.39 -18.34
N LYS A 4 -17.49 11.14 -17.89
CA LYS A 4 -18.12 10.63 -16.66
C LYS A 4 -17.65 11.34 -15.38
N PHE A 5 -16.51 12.04 -15.44
CA PHE A 5 -15.86 12.75 -14.33
C PHE A 5 -15.16 14.02 -14.85
N SER A 6 -14.92 15.01 -13.99
CA SER A 6 -14.19 16.24 -14.34
C SER A 6 -12.67 16.08 -14.23
N ASP A 7 -11.92 17.03 -14.80
CA ASP A 7 -10.45 17.02 -14.66
C ASP A 7 -10.04 17.33 -13.21
N GLU A 8 -10.81 18.16 -12.51
CA GLU A 8 -10.61 18.44 -11.08
C GLU A 8 -10.74 17.18 -10.21
N GLU A 9 -11.78 16.37 -10.43
CA GLU A 9 -11.98 15.10 -9.69
C GLU A 9 -10.82 14.12 -9.94
N LEU A 10 -10.34 14.06 -11.19
CA LEU A 10 -9.18 13.23 -11.55
C LEU A 10 -7.91 13.72 -10.85
N LEU A 11 -7.66 15.04 -10.88
CA LEU A 11 -6.46 15.64 -10.31
C LEU A 11 -6.40 15.49 -8.79
N GLU A 12 -7.52 15.63 -8.08
CA GLU A 12 -7.57 15.40 -6.63
C GLU A 12 -7.13 13.99 -6.26
N LEU A 13 -7.63 12.98 -6.97
CA LEU A 13 -7.24 11.58 -6.75
C LEU A 13 -5.80 11.30 -7.19
N TYR A 14 -5.37 11.90 -8.30
CA TYR A 14 -3.99 11.78 -8.78
C TYR A 14 -2.98 12.39 -7.78
N HIS A 15 -3.26 13.56 -7.22
CA HIS A 15 -2.37 14.21 -6.25
C HIS A 15 -2.30 13.50 -4.90
N GLN A 16 -3.26 12.63 -4.60
CA GLN A 16 -3.17 11.68 -3.47
C GLN A 16 -2.20 10.51 -3.75
N GLY A 17 -1.60 10.43 -4.93
CA GLY A 17 -0.64 9.39 -5.32
C GLY A 17 -1.30 8.09 -5.80
N LEU A 18 -2.59 8.10 -6.10
CA LEU A 18 -3.30 6.89 -6.53
C LEU A 18 -2.91 6.51 -7.95
N THR A 19 -2.78 5.20 -8.19
CA THR A 19 -2.56 4.64 -9.51
C THR A 19 -3.81 4.76 -10.39
N ASN A 20 -3.64 4.67 -11.70
CA ASN A 20 -4.76 4.71 -12.66
C ASN A 20 -5.85 3.67 -12.35
N ARG A 21 -5.48 2.51 -11.80
CA ARG A 21 -6.43 1.47 -11.41
C ARG A 21 -7.29 1.90 -10.22
N GLU A 22 -6.66 2.42 -9.17
CA GLU A 22 -7.36 2.91 -7.97
C GLU A 22 -8.26 4.10 -8.28
N ILE A 23 -7.80 5.01 -9.15
CA ILE A 23 -8.61 6.12 -9.65
C ILE A 23 -9.82 5.60 -10.43
N ALA A 24 -9.62 4.62 -11.33
CA ALA A 24 -10.68 4.05 -12.14
C ALA A 24 -11.76 3.35 -11.28
N GLU A 25 -11.34 2.62 -10.26
CA GLU A 25 -12.23 2.00 -9.26
C GLU A 25 -13.04 3.05 -8.51
N LYS A 26 -12.43 4.16 -8.08
CA LYS A 26 -13.13 5.26 -7.38
C LYS A 26 -14.11 6.02 -8.27
N LEU A 27 -13.79 6.22 -9.55
CA LEU A 27 -14.61 6.97 -10.50
C LEU A 27 -15.63 6.10 -11.26
N GLY A 28 -15.62 4.77 -11.06
CA GLY A 28 -16.53 3.86 -11.76
C GLY A 28 -16.31 3.84 -13.28
N VAL A 29 -15.05 3.91 -13.71
CA VAL A 29 -14.61 3.92 -15.11
C VAL A 29 -13.55 2.85 -15.36
N SER A 30 -13.14 2.69 -16.62
CA SER A 30 -12.07 1.77 -16.97
C SER A 30 -10.69 2.43 -16.75
N GLN A 31 -9.70 1.63 -16.37
CA GLN A 31 -8.31 2.09 -16.22
C GLN A 31 -7.76 2.77 -17.49
N PRO A 32 -8.02 2.29 -18.73
CA PRO A 32 -7.61 2.98 -19.95
C PRO A 32 -8.21 4.39 -20.10
N ALA A 33 -9.45 4.61 -19.65
CA ALA A 33 -10.07 5.93 -19.70
C ALA A 33 -9.35 6.95 -18.80
N VAL A 34 -8.93 6.51 -17.61
CA VAL A 34 -8.11 7.32 -16.70
C VAL A 34 -6.75 7.62 -17.32
N HIS A 35 -6.07 6.59 -17.83
CA HIS A 35 -4.76 6.74 -18.46
C HIS A 35 -4.79 7.76 -19.62
N TYR A 36 -5.75 7.63 -20.52
CA TYR A 36 -5.93 8.57 -21.63
C TYR A 36 -6.10 10.02 -21.13
N ARG A 37 -6.83 10.21 -20.03
CA ARG A 37 -7.08 11.55 -19.48
C ARG A 37 -5.85 12.14 -18.79
N ILE A 38 -5.12 11.32 -18.03
CA ILE A 38 -3.82 11.68 -17.42
C ILE A 38 -2.84 12.15 -18.50
N GLU A 39 -2.70 11.40 -19.60
CA GLU A 39 -1.80 11.78 -20.71
C GLU A 39 -2.25 13.08 -21.39
N LYS A 40 -3.57 13.27 -21.60
CA LYS A 40 -4.10 14.49 -22.20
C LYS A 40 -3.83 15.74 -21.34
N LEU A 41 -3.71 15.56 -20.02
CA LEU A 41 -3.33 16.61 -19.07
C LEU A 41 -1.79 16.80 -18.97
N GLY A 42 -0.99 16.04 -19.72
CA GLY A 42 0.46 16.12 -19.71
C GLY A 42 1.12 15.52 -18.47
N LEU A 43 0.40 14.67 -17.74
CA LEU A 43 0.87 14.02 -16.52
C LEU A 43 1.42 12.62 -16.82
N THR A 44 2.36 12.19 -16.00
CA THR A 44 2.84 10.80 -15.97
C THR A 44 1.97 9.97 -15.04
N ASN A 45 1.80 8.67 -15.30
CA ASN A 45 1.01 7.84 -14.40
C ASN A 45 1.70 7.74 -13.02
N ASN A 46 0.89 7.73 -11.96
CA ASN A 46 1.36 7.26 -10.67
C ASN A 46 1.58 5.75 -10.75
N TYR A 47 2.73 5.32 -10.27
CA TYR A 47 3.05 3.92 -10.08
C TYR A 47 3.37 3.71 -8.60
N HIS A 48 2.69 2.77 -7.96
CA HIS A 48 3.20 2.21 -6.71
C HIS A 48 4.40 1.35 -7.09
N HIS A 49 5.58 1.97 -7.14
CA HIS A 49 6.79 1.17 -7.16
C HIS A 49 6.87 0.46 -5.82
N ASP A 50 6.72 -0.85 -5.87
CA ASP A 50 6.96 -1.76 -4.75
C ASP A 50 8.36 -1.51 -4.10
N GLN A 51 9.29 -0.83 -4.79
CA GLN A 51 10.62 -0.45 -4.27
C GLN A 51 10.65 0.84 -3.42
N ASP A 52 9.66 1.72 -3.51
CA ASP A 52 9.67 3.08 -2.92
C ASP A 52 9.11 3.14 -1.48
N VAL A 53 8.87 1.98 -0.88
CA VAL A 53 8.45 1.88 0.52
C VAL A 53 9.51 2.49 1.43
N ASN A 54 9.11 3.53 2.17
CA ASN A 54 9.97 4.27 3.08
C ASN A 54 10.39 3.38 4.28
N LEU A 55 11.70 3.15 4.42
CA LEU A 55 12.28 2.33 5.47
C LEU A 55 11.97 2.81 6.89
N GLN A 56 11.85 4.13 7.11
CA GLN A 56 11.49 4.67 8.43
C GLN A 56 10.05 4.32 8.80
N GLN A 57 9.12 4.39 7.84
CA GLN A 57 7.73 3.96 8.07
C GLN A 57 7.66 2.47 8.42
N VAL A 58 8.41 1.62 7.69
CA VAL A 58 8.52 0.19 8.01
C VAL A 58 9.06 -0.01 9.42
N ARG A 59 10.14 0.69 9.80
CA ARG A 59 10.73 0.57 11.15
C ARG A 59 9.75 1.00 12.25
N ILE A 60 9.00 2.08 12.04
CA ILE A 60 8.00 2.56 13.01
C ILE A 60 6.88 1.53 13.17
N LEU A 61 6.27 1.08 12.06
CA LEU A 61 5.16 0.12 12.10
C LEU A 61 5.61 -1.23 12.69
N HIS A 62 6.83 -1.68 12.38
CA HIS A 62 7.44 -2.85 13.02
C HIS A 62 7.62 -2.64 14.53
N GLY A 63 8.11 -1.48 14.95
CA GLY A 63 8.26 -1.13 16.36
C GLY A 63 6.94 -1.09 17.13
N MET A 64 5.84 -0.81 16.45
CA MET A 64 4.47 -0.91 17.00
C MET A 64 3.95 -2.37 17.11
N GLY A 65 4.76 -3.35 16.71
CA GLY A 65 4.43 -4.77 16.83
C GLY A 65 3.72 -5.37 15.60
N LEU A 66 3.55 -4.61 14.51
CA LEU A 66 2.86 -5.12 13.33
C LEU A 66 3.68 -6.21 12.63
N THR A 67 2.99 -7.21 12.07
CA THR A 67 3.60 -8.26 11.25
C THR A 67 3.83 -7.77 9.82
N ASN A 68 4.64 -8.48 9.03
CA ASN A 68 4.85 -8.13 7.63
C ASN A 68 3.53 -7.98 6.85
N VAL A 69 2.52 -8.80 7.17
CA VAL A 69 1.18 -8.71 6.56
C VAL A 69 0.50 -7.41 6.96
N GLY A 70 0.48 -7.07 8.25
CA GLY A 70 -0.13 -5.83 8.72
C GLY A 70 0.53 -4.58 8.13
N ILE A 71 1.86 -4.57 8.06
CA ILE A 71 2.63 -3.48 7.45
C ILE A 71 2.31 -3.37 5.95
N ALA A 72 2.27 -4.49 5.22
CA ALA A 72 1.99 -4.51 3.79
C ALA A 72 0.60 -3.95 3.48
N VAL A 73 -0.40 -4.32 4.28
CA VAL A 73 -1.77 -3.81 4.16
C VAL A 73 -1.81 -2.29 4.40
N LEU A 74 -1.16 -1.79 5.47
CA LEU A 74 -1.17 -0.36 5.78
C LEU A 74 -0.43 0.49 4.75
N LEU A 75 0.69 -0.02 4.23
CA LEU A 75 1.50 0.67 3.23
C LEU A 75 1.04 0.36 1.79
N ARG A 76 -0.06 -0.37 1.62
CA ARG A 76 -0.66 -0.72 0.32
C ARG A 76 0.35 -1.33 -0.66
N THR A 77 1.21 -2.21 -0.16
CA THR A 77 2.26 -2.89 -0.94
C THR A 77 2.20 -4.40 -0.71
N SER A 78 3.06 -5.16 -1.39
CA SER A 78 3.16 -6.60 -1.24
C SER A 78 3.94 -7.01 0.01
N VAL A 79 3.60 -8.17 0.59
CA VAL A 79 4.36 -8.78 1.70
C VAL A 79 5.80 -9.09 1.27
N THR A 80 6.03 -9.36 -0.01
CA THR A 80 7.35 -9.59 -0.60
C THR A 80 8.24 -8.35 -0.47
N VAL A 81 7.70 -7.17 -0.80
CA VAL A 81 8.40 -5.89 -0.60
C VAL A 81 8.75 -5.67 0.85
N ILE A 82 7.77 -5.79 1.75
CA ILE A 82 8.01 -5.59 3.18
C ILE A 82 9.07 -6.57 3.67
N SER A 83 9.03 -7.82 3.22
CA SER A 83 10.05 -8.81 3.56
C SER A 83 11.45 -8.42 3.05
N GLY A 84 11.55 -7.80 1.88
CA GLY A 84 12.79 -7.20 1.38
C GLY A 84 13.29 -6.05 2.26
N LYS A 85 12.42 -5.10 2.58
CA LYS A 85 12.75 -3.96 3.46
C LYS A 85 13.11 -4.39 4.89
N MET A 86 12.47 -5.43 5.41
CA MET A 86 12.80 -6.02 6.71
C MET A 86 14.21 -6.64 6.72
N LYS A 87 14.61 -7.30 5.63
CA LYS A 87 15.99 -7.81 5.47
C LYS A 87 17.00 -6.67 5.42
N GLU A 88 16.70 -5.61 4.67
CA GLU A 88 17.52 -4.40 4.59
C GLU A 88 17.72 -3.73 5.98
N LEU A 89 16.67 -3.74 6.82
CA LEU A 89 16.71 -3.23 8.19
C LEU A 89 17.31 -4.22 9.21
N GLY A 90 17.60 -5.47 8.82
CA GLY A 90 18.05 -6.51 9.74
C GLY A 90 17.00 -6.96 10.76
N LEU A 91 15.71 -6.79 10.47
CA LEU A 91 14.60 -7.06 11.39
C LEU A 91 13.96 -8.43 11.14
N LYS A 92 13.53 -9.09 12.22
CA LYS A 92 12.72 -10.31 12.17
C LYS A 92 11.22 -9.96 12.20
N ASN A 93 10.41 -10.75 11.50
CA ASN A 93 8.96 -10.57 11.48
C ASN A 93 8.36 -10.81 12.87
N ASN A 94 7.53 -9.87 13.33
CA ASN A 94 6.83 -9.94 14.61
C ASN A 94 5.83 -11.10 14.72
N TYR A 95 5.49 -11.75 13.60
CA TYR A 95 4.65 -12.95 13.58
C TYR A 95 5.11 -14.02 14.59
N TYR A 96 6.42 -14.27 14.72
CA TYR A 96 6.92 -15.29 15.64
C TYR A 96 6.62 -14.94 17.09
N LYS A 97 6.88 -13.69 17.49
CA LYS A 97 6.54 -13.19 18.83
C LYS A 97 5.04 -13.26 19.09
N LEU A 98 4.23 -12.85 18.12
CA LEU A 98 2.77 -12.91 18.24
C LEU A 98 2.28 -14.36 18.40
N ARG A 99 2.81 -15.29 17.60
CA ARG A 99 2.47 -16.71 17.66
C ARG A 99 2.80 -17.30 19.02
N ASP A 100 3.99 -17.02 19.54
CA ASP A 100 4.45 -17.58 20.81
C ASP A 100 3.56 -17.06 21.97
N LEU A 101 3.22 -15.77 21.98
CA LEU A 101 2.28 -15.18 22.96
C LEU A 101 0.89 -15.83 22.92
N VAL A 102 0.37 -16.15 21.72
CA VAL A 102 -0.93 -16.80 21.58
C VAL A 102 -0.90 -18.25 22.09
N ILE A 103 0.20 -18.97 21.88
CA ILE A 103 0.37 -20.35 22.37
C ILE A 103 0.50 -20.39 23.89
N GLU A 104 1.31 -19.48 24.46
CA GLU A 104 1.49 -19.36 25.91
C GLU A 104 0.17 -18.96 26.60
N GLY A 105 -0.55 -17.98 26.06
CA GLY A 105 -1.84 -17.54 26.60
C GLY A 105 -2.97 -18.58 26.51
N GLN A 106 -2.83 -19.61 25.68
CA GLN A 106 -3.78 -20.73 25.64
C GLN A 106 -3.48 -21.81 26.70
N SER A 107 -2.26 -21.83 27.25
CA SER A 107 -1.82 -22.84 28.22
C SER A 107 -2.12 -22.46 29.67
N GLU A 108 -2.40 -21.18 29.95
CA GLU A 108 -2.73 -20.66 31.30
C GLU A 108 -4.23 -20.75 31.66
N VAL A 109 -5.08 -21.28 30.77
CA VAL A 109 -6.54 -21.38 30.95
C VAL A 109 -6.99 -22.80 31.34
N ILE A 110 -6.08 -23.65 31.85
CA ILE A 110 -6.38 -25.03 32.26
C ILE A 110 -6.16 -25.21 33.76
#